data_AF-A0A9P5J8Z3-F1
#
_entry.id   AF-A0A9P5J8Z3-F1
#
_cell.length_a   1.000
_cell.length_b   1.000
_cell.length_c   1.000
_cell.angle_alpha   90.00
_cell.angle_beta   90.00
_cell.angle_gamma   90.00
#
_symmetry.space_group_name_H-M   'P 1'
#
loop_
_entity.id
_entity.type
_entity.pdbx_description
1 polymer ?
#
loop_
_entity_poly.entity_id
_entity_poly.type
_entity_poly.pdbx_seq_one_letter_code
_entity_poly.pdbx_strand_id
1 'polypeptide(L)'
;MSLKQPDGSFLVSHNAEVDMRGIYCMLVVATMLDLMTPELIKGLRAFIASCQTYEGGFSAASQPYFSGSPPSLDNLLESPRPALGEAHGGYTFCALASLVLLETLDPNPDPSKWMGINVKRLYRWAVNMQGLPIEGGGFRGRTNKLVDGCYSWWVGGLFPLLEDIIGHSAPSPTNVVPISTSQSSEQPKEDHDQWADDDGSLYNRQALQGFILVSSQTSAGGLRDKPGKPADGYHTLYNLSGLSSAQHHVHRPASRQQELEQKWVAPPSQGLEVESSKEGEGEELRKKAFVASMAWAEDEGASKIVGGKPNRVNATHPTFDLTMTASRTFMNHFYQQKC
;
A
#
# COMPACT_ATOMS: atom_id res chain seq x y z
N MET A 1 -23.42 -0.99 1.03
CA MET A 1 -23.91 0.27 1.67
C MET A 1 -24.40 0.11 3.11
N SER A 2 -25.02 -1.00 3.51
CA SER A 2 -25.61 -1.17 4.86
C SER A 2 -24.63 -1.10 6.05
N LEU A 3 -23.32 -1.23 5.79
CA LEU A 3 -22.25 -1.13 6.78
C LEU A 3 -21.56 0.24 6.79
N LYS A 4 -21.85 1.11 5.82
CA LYS A 4 -21.22 2.42 5.66
C LYS A 4 -21.69 3.37 6.77
N GLN A 5 -20.75 4.05 7.40
CA GLN A 5 -21.02 5.05 8.43
C GLN A 5 -20.95 6.48 7.87
N PRO A 6 -21.62 7.45 8.52
CA PRO A 6 -21.64 8.85 8.07
C PRO A 6 -20.25 9.50 8.02
N ASP A 7 -19.33 9.05 8.85
CA ASP A 7 -17.98 9.59 9.00
C ASP A 7 -16.99 9.12 7.92
N GLY A 8 -17.45 8.25 7.02
CA GLY A 8 -16.69 7.61 5.96
C GLY A 8 -16.34 6.15 6.27
N SER A 9 -16.33 5.75 7.54
CA SER A 9 -15.88 4.43 7.98
C SER A 9 -16.88 3.31 7.64
N PHE A 10 -16.48 2.07 7.88
CA PHE A 10 -17.30 0.88 7.65
C PHE A 10 -17.26 -0.04 8.86
N LEU A 11 -18.43 -0.53 9.24
CA LEU A 11 -18.53 -1.69 10.13
C LEU A 11 -18.03 -2.94 9.40
N VAL A 12 -17.40 -3.87 10.10
CA VAL A 12 -17.02 -5.17 9.50
C VAL A 12 -18.21 -6.10 9.30
N SER A 13 -19.27 -5.93 10.11
CA SER A 13 -20.57 -6.59 9.97
C SER A 13 -21.63 -5.82 10.77
N HIS A 14 -22.90 -6.22 10.66
CA HIS A 14 -23.97 -5.55 11.41
C HIS A 14 -23.73 -5.64 12.93
N ASN A 15 -23.70 -4.49 13.60
CA ASN A 15 -23.45 -4.35 15.05
C ASN A 15 -22.05 -4.76 15.51
N ALA A 16 -21.05 -4.72 14.62
CA ALA A 16 -19.67 -5.05 14.94
C ALA A 16 -18.77 -3.80 15.02
N GLU A 17 -17.47 -4.03 15.11
CA GLU A 17 -16.47 -2.97 15.18
C GLU A 17 -16.32 -2.19 13.85
N VAL A 18 -15.77 -0.99 13.98
CA VAL A 18 -15.24 -0.18 12.88
C VAL A 18 -13.72 -0.18 12.96
N ASP A 19 -13.05 -0.58 11.88
CA ASP A 19 -11.61 -0.39 11.73
C ASP A 19 -11.15 -0.46 10.26
N MET A 20 -9.86 -0.18 10.05
CA MET A 20 -9.18 -0.16 8.74
C MET A 20 -9.32 -1.46 7.96
N ARG A 21 -9.51 -2.62 8.60
CA ARG A 21 -9.65 -3.91 7.90
C ARG A 21 -10.93 -3.91 7.08
N GLY A 22 -12.04 -3.44 7.67
CA GLY A 22 -13.33 -3.36 6.99
C GLY A 22 -13.26 -2.52 5.73
N ILE A 23 -12.54 -1.40 5.78
CA ILE A 23 -12.35 -0.49 4.64
C ILE A 23 -11.50 -1.14 3.54
N TYR A 24 -10.34 -1.70 3.90
CA TYR A 24 -9.45 -2.34 2.93
C TYR A 24 -10.14 -3.52 2.24
N CYS A 25 -10.75 -4.43 2.99
CA CYS A 25 -11.49 -5.56 2.44
C CYS A 25 -12.61 -5.09 1.50
N MET A 26 -13.38 -4.09 1.92
CA MET A 26 -14.47 -3.55 1.11
C MET A 26 -13.95 -2.91 -0.19
N LEU A 27 -12.89 -2.11 -0.14
CA LEU A 27 -12.32 -1.47 -1.33
C LEU A 27 -11.71 -2.48 -2.30
N VAL A 28 -11.02 -3.50 -1.81
CA VAL A 28 -10.49 -4.58 -2.66
C VAL A 28 -11.64 -5.27 -3.39
N VAL A 29 -12.69 -5.68 -2.66
CA VAL A 29 -13.85 -6.36 -3.26
C VAL A 29 -14.58 -5.44 -4.24
N ALA A 30 -14.85 -4.19 -3.86
CA ALA A 30 -15.56 -3.23 -4.70
C ALA A 30 -14.77 -2.86 -5.96
N THR A 31 -13.44 -2.76 -5.86
CA THR A 31 -12.58 -2.55 -7.02
C THR A 31 -12.61 -3.79 -7.91
N MET A 32 -12.30 -4.97 -7.38
CA MET A 32 -12.17 -6.18 -8.21
C MET A 32 -13.49 -6.59 -8.90
N LEU A 33 -14.63 -6.31 -8.29
CA LEU A 33 -15.96 -6.64 -8.83
C LEU A 33 -16.64 -5.49 -9.59
N ASP A 34 -15.97 -4.35 -9.78
CA ASP A 34 -16.54 -3.19 -10.47
C ASP A 34 -17.82 -2.65 -9.80
N LEU A 35 -17.78 -2.51 -8.47
CA LEU A 35 -18.89 -2.06 -7.62
C LEU A 35 -18.64 -0.69 -6.96
N MET A 36 -17.61 0.03 -7.39
CA MET A 36 -17.26 1.35 -6.84
C MET A 36 -18.28 2.40 -7.28
N THR A 37 -18.78 3.20 -6.32
CA THR A 37 -19.61 4.37 -6.61
C THR A 37 -19.13 5.58 -5.82
N PRO A 38 -19.45 6.82 -6.26
CA PRO A 38 -19.12 8.04 -5.50
C PRO A 38 -19.63 8.00 -4.07
N GLU A 39 -20.84 7.47 -3.85
CA GLU A 39 -21.45 7.33 -2.53
C GLU A 39 -20.70 6.32 -1.65
N LEU A 40 -20.23 5.22 -2.23
CA LEU A 40 -19.47 4.20 -1.51
C LEU A 40 -18.18 4.78 -0.96
N ILE A 41 -17.46 5.56 -1.78
CA ILE A 41 -16.14 6.10 -1.43
C ILE A 41 -16.17 7.41 -0.65
N LYS A 42 -17.32 8.08 -0.59
CA LYS A 42 -17.49 9.36 0.11
C LYS A 42 -17.00 9.27 1.57
N GLY A 43 -16.08 10.17 1.93
CA GLY A 43 -15.53 10.28 3.28
C GLY A 43 -14.41 9.30 3.65
N LEU A 44 -14.14 8.27 2.83
CA LEU A 44 -13.12 7.26 3.14
C LEU A 44 -11.74 7.87 3.33
N ARG A 45 -11.30 8.71 2.37
CA ARG A 45 -10.00 9.40 2.45
C ARG A 45 -9.81 10.14 3.77
N ALA A 46 -10.81 10.92 4.17
CA ALA A 46 -10.74 11.73 5.39
C ALA A 46 -10.64 10.84 6.65
N PHE A 47 -11.43 9.76 6.72
CA PHE A 47 -11.37 8.82 7.83
C PHE A 47 -10.06 8.04 7.89
N ILE A 48 -9.55 7.57 6.75
CA ILE A 48 -8.26 6.85 6.71
C ILE A 48 -7.12 7.79 7.13
N ALA A 49 -7.09 9.01 6.59
CA ALA A 49 -6.05 9.98 6.92
C ALA A 49 -6.03 10.33 8.42
N SER A 50 -7.21 10.39 9.07
CA SER A 50 -7.28 10.65 10.51
C SER A 50 -6.84 9.47 11.40
N CYS A 51 -6.60 8.29 10.83
CA CYS A 51 -6.03 7.16 11.56
C CYS A 51 -4.50 7.20 11.60
N GLN A 52 -3.83 8.14 10.91
CA GLN A 52 -2.38 8.27 10.98
C GLN A 52 -1.95 8.77 12.37
N THR A 53 -1.05 8.05 13.04
CA THR A 53 -0.58 8.39 14.38
C THR A 53 0.62 9.34 14.35
N TYR A 54 1.03 9.83 15.51
CA TYR A 54 2.23 10.65 15.66
C TYR A 54 3.51 9.91 15.24
N GLU A 55 3.53 8.57 15.31
CA GLU A 55 4.67 7.74 14.94
C GLU A 55 4.87 7.70 13.42
N GLY A 56 3.79 7.85 12.65
CA GLY A 56 3.78 7.87 11.18
C GLY A 56 2.97 6.74 10.54
N GLY A 57 2.87 5.57 11.20
CA GLY A 57 1.95 4.50 10.80
C GLY A 57 0.49 4.80 11.18
N PHE A 58 -0.40 3.84 10.97
CA PHE A 58 -1.84 4.00 11.20
C PHE A 58 -2.36 3.10 12.32
N SER A 59 -3.31 3.63 13.09
CA SER A 59 -4.11 2.89 14.05
C SER A 59 -5.30 2.18 13.38
N ALA A 60 -6.02 1.37 14.15
CA ALA A 60 -7.18 0.62 13.66
C ALA A 60 -8.33 1.55 13.24
N ALA A 61 -8.58 2.62 13.98
CA ALA A 61 -9.66 3.57 13.73
C ALA A 61 -9.28 4.96 14.25
N SER A 62 -10.19 5.93 14.11
CA SER A 62 -10.10 7.26 14.72
C SER A 62 -11.47 7.65 15.30
N GLN A 63 -11.48 8.53 16.30
CA GLN A 63 -12.70 8.95 16.99
C GLN A 63 -13.45 9.99 16.15
N PRO A 64 -14.65 9.70 15.62
CA PRO A 64 -15.32 10.61 14.70
C PRO A 64 -16.13 11.70 15.39
N TYR A 65 -16.47 11.56 16.68
CA TYR A 65 -17.27 12.50 17.46
C TYR A 65 -17.03 12.29 18.97
N PHE A 66 -17.21 13.32 19.80
CA PHE A 66 -17.11 13.21 21.27
C PHE A 66 -18.46 13.04 21.99
N SER A 67 -19.56 12.99 21.23
CA SER A 67 -20.92 12.94 21.78
C SER A 67 -21.38 11.51 22.12
N GLY A 68 -22.23 11.38 23.13
CA GLY A 68 -22.98 10.14 23.40
C GLY A 68 -24.16 9.91 22.46
N SER A 69 -24.52 10.90 21.64
CA SER A 69 -25.54 10.75 20.59
C SER A 69 -25.03 9.85 19.45
N PRO A 70 -25.91 9.17 18.71
CA PRO A 70 -25.52 8.44 17.51
C PRO A 70 -24.77 9.34 16.51
N PRO A 71 -23.80 8.79 15.76
CA PRO A 71 -23.09 9.56 14.74
C PRO A 71 -24.07 10.08 13.68
N SER A 72 -23.98 11.37 13.39
CA SER A 72 -24.64 12.02 12.26
C SER A 72 -23.66 12.98 11.60
N LEU A 73 -23.93 13.37 10.35
CA LEU A 73 -23.08 14.37 9.67
C LEU A 73 -22.96 15.68 10.46
N ASP A 74 -23.98 16.03 11.25
CA ASP A 74 -24.04 17.27 12.03
C ASP A 74 -23.18 17.25 13.30
N ASN A 75 -22.71 16.08 13.74
CA ASN A 75 -21.93 15.93 14.96
C ASN A 75 -20.52 15.35 14.77
N LEU A 76 -20.08 15.21 13.51
CA LEU A 76 -18.73 14.77 13.20
C LEU A 76 -17.69 15.85 13.52
N LEU A 77 -16.56 15.43 14.08
CA LEU A 77 -15.39 16.27 14.20
C LEU A 77 -14.81 16.58 12.82
N GLU A 78 -14.50 17.85 12.61
CA GLU A 78 -13.62 18.27 11.54
C GLU A 78 -12.24 17.61 11.70
N SER A 79 -11.56 17.39 10.59
CA SER A 79 -10.20 16.84 10.60
C SER A 79 -9.22 17.85 11.23
N PRO A 80 -8.23 17.41 12.04
CA PRO A 80 -7.87 16.02 12.36
C PRO A 80 -8.70 15.39 13.48
N ARG A 81 -8.98 14.08 13.36
CA ARG A 81 -9.64 13.27 14.39
C ARG A 81 -8.63 12.49 15.23
N PRO A 82 -8.84 12.29 16.54
CA PRO A 82 -7.93 11.49 17.37
C PRO A 82 -7.85 10.03 16.89
N ALA A 83 -6.66 9.54 16.60
CA ALA A 83 -6.40 8.14 16.29
C ALA A 83 -6.70 7.23 17.51
N LEU A 84 -7.37 6.11 17.29
CA LEU A 84 -7.74 5.11 18.32
C LEU A 84 -6.80 3.91 18.24
N GLY A 85 -5.64 4.04 18.88
CA GLY A 85 -4.64 2.98 19.00
C GLY A 85 -3.23 3.38 18.56
N GLU A 86 -2.31 2.44 18.66
CA GLU A 86 -0.92 2.58 18.23
C GLU A 86 -0.78 2.38 16.71
N ALA A 87 0.29 2.91 16.11
CA ALA A 87 0.65 2.53 14.75
C ALA A 87 0.93 1.02 14.67
N HIS A 88 0.32 0.34 13.70
CA HIS A 88 0.46 -1.11 13.55
C HIS A 88 0.57 -1.51 12.08
N GLY A 89 1.45 -2.47 11.75
CA GLY A 89 1.75 -2.88 10.38
C GLY A 89 0.51 -3.28 9.59
N GLY A 90 -0.33 -4.16 10.17
CA GLY A 90 -1.57 -4.60 9.50
C GLY A 90 -2.52 -3.45 9.16
N TYR A 91 -2.77 -2.53 10.10
CA TYR A 91 -3.65 -1.38 9.86
C TYR A 91 -3.01 -0.35 8.94
N THR A 92 -1.69 -0.20 9.01
CA THR A 92 -0.91 0.67 8.12
C THR A 92 -0.96 0.19 6.69
N PHE A 93 -0.85 -1.12 6.44
CA PHE A 93 -1.04 -1.68 5.11
C PHE A 93 -2.47 -1.49 4.63
N CYS A 94 -3.47 -1.83 5.45
CA CYS A 94 -4.88 -1.62 5.10
C CYS A 94 -5.15 -0.16 4.71
N ALA A 95 -4.62 0.79 5.49
CA ALA A 95 -4.76 2.23 5.23
C ALA A 95 -4.06 2.64 3.92
N LEU A 96 -2.78 2.30 3.76
CA LEU A 96 -2.00 2.73 2.61
C LEU A 96 -2.52 2.13 1.29
N ALA A 97 -2.80 0.82 1.27
CA ALA A 97 -3.37 0.16 0.10
C ALA A 97 -4.75 0.73 -0.26
N SER A 98 -5.58 1.04 0.75
CA SER A 98 -6.87 1.71 0.53
C SER A 98 -6.71 3.11 -0.08
N LEU A 99 -5.74 3.90 0.38
CA LEU A 99 -5.47 5.22 -0.20
C LEU A 99 -4.96 5.13 -1.64
N VAL A 100 -4.10 4.15 -1.94
CA VAL A 100 -3.65 3.89 -3.33
C VAL A 100 -4.83 3.51 -4.23
N LEU A 101 -5.77 2.67 -3.76
CA LEU A 101 -6.98 2.35 -4.50
C LEU A 101 -7.92 3.56 -4.71
N LEU A 102 -7.82 4.58 -3.85
CA LEU A 102 -8.65 5.79 -3.89
C LEU A 102 -7.98 6.97 -4.62
N GLU A 103 -6.67 6.95 -4.84
CA GLU A 103 -5.93 8.16 -5.24
C GLU A 103 -6.33 8.69 -6.62
N THR A 104 -6.60 7.79 -7.58
CA THR A 104 -7.00 8.20 -8.93
C THR A 104 -8.42 8.77 -8.96
N LEU A 105 -9.13 8.60 -7.85
CA LEU A 105 -10.47 9.09 -7.61
C LEU A 105 -10.48 10.39 -6.82
N ASP A 106 -9.32 10.93 -6.44
CA ASP A 106 -9.21 12.24 -5.78
C ASP A 106 -9.55 13.35 -6.79
N PRO A 107 -10.68 14.06 -6.63
CA PRO A 107 -11.04 15.13 -7.55
C PRO A 107 -10.18 16.38 -7.36
N ASN A 108 -9.52 16.54 -6.20
CA ASN A 108 -8.74 17.73 -5.83
C ASN A 108 -7.44 17.31 -5.14
N PRO A 109 -6.43 16.82 -5.89
CA PRO A 109 -5.15 16.46 -5.34
C PRO A 109 -4.46 17.72 -4.79
N ASP A 110 -4.10 17.69 -3.51
CA ASP A 110 -3.22 18.69 -2.90
C ASP A 110 -1.76 18.28 -3.18
N PRO A 111 -1.02 19.01 -4.03
CA PRO A 111 0.35 18.64 -4.37
C PRO A 111 1.31 18.72 -3.16
N SER A 112 0.93 19.42 -2.09
CA SER A 112 1.74 19.49 -0.86
C SER A 112 1.52 18.31 0.08
N LYS A 113 0.43 17.56 -0.08
CA LYS A 113 0.02 16.43 0.78
C LYS A 113 -0.71 15.36 -0.01
N TRP A 114 -0.01 14.26 -0.32
CA TRP A 114 -0.63 13.08 -0.92
C TRP A 114 -1.73 12.53 0.00
N MET A 115 -2.97 12.50 -0.50
CA MET A 115 -4.17 11.97 0.17
C MET A 115 -4.46 12.49 1.59
N GLY A 116 -3.83 13.61 2.00
CA GLY A 116 -4.02 14.18 3.35
C GLY A 116 -3.18 13.52 4.46
N ILE A 117 -2.19 12.70 4.10
CA ILE A 117 -1.30 12.01 5.07
C ILE A 117 0.13 12.58 5.04
N ASN A 118 0.89 12.32 6.10
CA ASN A 118 2.32 12.63 6.16
C ASN A 118 3.15 11.43 5.67
N VAL A 119 3.44 11.39 4.37
CA VAL A 119 4.21 10.30 3.73
C VAL A 119 5.62 10.19 4.32
N LYS A 120 6.28 11.30 4.64
CA LYS A 120 7.64 11.29 5.22
C LYS A 120 7.69 10.57 6.56
N ARG A 121 6.71 10.82 7.44
CA ARG A 121 6.60 10.11 8.73
C ARG A 121 6.24 8.64 8.54
N LEU A 122 5.34 8.33 7.61
CA LEU A 122 4.97 6.96 7.29
C LEU A 122 6.19 6.15 6.81
N TYR A 123 6.94 6.69 5.86
CA TYR A 123 8.18 6.10 5.36
C TYR A 123 9.17 5.85 6.51
N ARG A 124 9.44 6.88 7.33
CA ARG A 124 10.30 6.75 8.51
C ARG A 124 9.82 5.63 9.45
N TRP A 125 8.52 5.57 9.72
CA TRP A 125 7.96 4.53 10.59
C TRP A 125 8.16 3.13 10.01
N ALA A 126 7.83 2.95 8.73
CA ALA A 126 7.92 1.66 8.04
C ALA A 126 9.35 1.10 8.03
N VAL A 127 10.36 1.90 7.71
CA VAL A 127 11.77 1.44 7.72
C VAL A 127 12.25 1.06 9.12
N ASN A 128 11.79 1.78 10.16
CA ASN A 128 12.16 1.48 11.55
C ASN A 128 11.46 0.23 12.12
N MET A 129 10.49 -0.34 11.39
CA MET A 129 9.92 -1.62 11.75
C MET A 129 10.80 -2.81 11.34
N GLN A 130 11.82 -2.61 10.50
CA GLN A 130 12.75 -3.68 10.15
C GLN A 130 13.67 -3.99 11.33
N GLY A 131 13.80 -5.28 11.66
CA GLY A 131 14.66 -5.78 12.72
C GLY A 131 16.14 -5.58 12.42
N LEU A 132 16.94 -5.48 13.48
CA LEU A 132 18.39 -5.44 13.36
C LEU A 132 18.96 -6.81 12.94
N PRO A 133 20.24 -6.91 12.54
CA PRO A 133 20.84 -8.19 12.15
C PRO A 133 20.71 -9.30 13.21
N ILE A 134 20.75 -8.95 14.50
CA ILE A 134 20.57 -9.91 15.60
C ILE A 134 19.15 -10.51 15.66
N GLU A 135 18.16 -9.80 15.11
CA GLU A 135 16.76 -10.26 14.97
C GLU A 135 16.52 -10.90 13.59
N GLY A 136 17.56 -11.00 12.74
CA GLY A 136 17.53 -11.63 11.43
C GLY A 136 16.96 -10.76 10.30
N GLY A 137 16.60 -9.51 10.55
CA GLY A 137 16.13 -8.59 9.50
C GLY A 137 14.66 -8.73 9.09
N GLY A 138 13.85 -9.49 9.85
CA GLY A 138 12.39 -9.54 9.70
C GLY A 138 11.70 -8.28 10.24
N PHE A 139 10.41 -8.10 9.99
CA PHE A 139 9.66 -6.93 10.45
C PHE A 139 8.94 -7.16 11.78
N ARG A 140 8.84 -6.11 12.59
CA ARG A 140 7.94 -6.05 13.75
C ARG A 140 6.67 -5.27 13.38
N GLY A 141 5.56 -5.59 14.04
CA GLY A 141 4.28 -4.94 13.74
C GLY A 141 4.11 -3.54 14.29
N ARG A 142 4.83 -3.21 15.37
CA ARG A 142 4.74 -1.94 16.08
C ARG A 142 5.96 -1.72 16.96
N THR A 143 6.14 -0.50 17.42
CA THR A 143 7.32 -0.06 18.16
C THR A 143 7.56 -0.92 19.41
N ASN A 144 8.82 -1.29 19.68
CA ASN A 144 9.23 -2.11 20.84
C ASN A 144 8.57 -3.50 20.96
N LYS A 145 8.04 -4.06 19.87
CA LYS A 145 7.61 -5.48 19.81
C LYS A 145 8.63 -6.33 19.05
N LEU A 146 8.45 -7.64 19.14
CA LEU A 146 9.30 -8.62 18.46
C LEU A 146 9.01 -8.64 16.96
N VAL A 147 10.01 -9.05 16.19
CA VAL A 147 9.84 -9.42 14.78
C VAL A 147 8.90 -10.63 14.65
N ASP A 148 8.17 -10.71 13.54
CA ASP A 148 7.23 -11.78 13.21
C ASP A 148 7.08 -11.89 11.68
N GLY A 149 7.16 -13.12 11.18
CA GLY A 149 7.13 -13.45 9.76
C GLY A 149 5.90 -12.95 9.01
N CYS A 150 4.74 -12.76 9.65
CA CYS A 150 3.58 -12.21 8.94
C CYS A 150 3.76 -10.72 8.56
N TYR A 151 4.58 -9.96 9.29
CA TYR A 151 4.88 -8.57 8.93
C TYR A 151 5.83 -8.46 7.74
N SER A 152 6.37 -9.57 7.23
CA SER A 152 7.02 -9.61 5.92
C SER A 152 6.09 -9.09 4.82
N TRP A 153 4.78 -9.35 4.92
CA TRP A 153 3.78 -8.73 4.05
C TRP A 153 3.22 -7.45 4.63
N TRP A 154 2.69 -7.47 5.86
CA TRP A 154 1.98 -6.30 6.41
C TRP A 154 2.84 -5.05 6.58
N VAL A 155 4.17 -5.18 6.64
CA VAL A 155 5.10 -4.04 6.61
C VAL A 155 5.94 -4.06 5.34
N GLY A 156 6.49 -5.21 4.93
CA GLY A 156 7.28 -5.30 3.70
C GLY A 156 6.48 -4.98 2.42
N GLY A 157 5.18 -5.25 2.39
CA GLY A 157 4.26 -4.88 1.32
C GLY A 157 3.92 -3.39 1.26
N LEU A 158 4.31 -2.59 2.26
CA LEU A 158 4.19 -1.13 2.19
C LEU A 158 5.15 -0.52 1.17
N PHE A 159 6.32 -1.13 0.98
CA PHE A 159 7.42 -0.50 0.23
C PHE A 159 7.13 -0.32 -1.26
N PRO A 160 6.55 -1.28 -2.00
CA PRO A 160 6.12 -1.01 -3.38
C PRO A 160 5.12 0.14 -3.48
N LEU A 161 4.21 0.26 -2.51
CA LEU A 161 3.24 1.37 -2.44
C LEU A 161 3.92 2.70 -2.12
N LEU A 162 4.87 2.71 -1.18
CA LEU A 162 5.64 3.89 -0.79
C LEU A 162 6.59 4.36 -1.89
N GLU A 163 7.27 3.43 -2.56
CA GLU A 163 8.15 3.71 -3.70
C GLU A 163 7.37 4.40 -4.82
N ASP A 164 6.17 3.89 -5.13
CA ASP A 164 5.27 4.51 -6.08
C ASP A 164 4.84 5.93 -5.64
N ILE A 165 4.38 6.12 -4.40
CA ILE A 165 3.95 7.45 -3.89
C ILE A 165 5.11 8.45 -3.85
N ILE A 166 6.29 8.02 -3.40
CA ILE A 166 7.48 8.88 -3.30
C ILE A 166 8.01 9.20 -4.70
N GLY A 167 7.94 8.27 -5.66
CA GLY A 167 8.26 8.49 -7.07
C GLY A 167 7.34 9.54 -7.74
N HIS A 168 6.09 9.67 -7.30
CA HIS A 168 5.19 10.76 -7.70
C HIS A 168 5.45 12.08 -6.95
N SER A 169 6.07 12.03 -5.76
CA SER A 169 6.28 13.19 -4.87
C SER A 169 7.70 13.76 -4.90
N ALA A 170 8.65 13.11 -5.58
CA ALA A 170 9.99 13.62 -5.74
C ALA A 170 9.94 14.88 -6.62
N PRO A 171 10.42 16.05 -6.16
CA PRO A 171 10.61 17.18 -7.05
C PRO A 171 11.52 16.74 -8.19
N SER A 172 11.16 17.13 -9.42
CA SER A 172 12.00 17.00 -10.61
C SER A 172 13.49 17.20 -10.25
N PRO A 173 14.42 16.36 -10.75
CA PRO A 173 15.83 16.37 -10.37
C PRO A 173 16.59 17.67 -10.74
N THR A 174 15.89 18.73 -11.14
CA THR A 174 16.45 20.04 -11.50
C THR A 174 16.84 20.94 -10.32
N ASN A 175 16.59 20.54 -9.06
CA ASN A 175 17.00 21.32 -7.89
C ASN A 175 18.21 20.71 -7.15
N VAL A 176 19.24 20.32 -7.90
CA VAL A 176 20.58 20.25 -7.34
C VAL A 176 21.02 21.70 -7.11
N VAL A 177 21.06 22.14 -5.85
CA VAL A 177 21.67 23.40 -5.47
C VAL A 177 23.13 23.35 -5.94
N PRO A 178 23.59 24.21 -6.86
CA PRO A 178 25.00 24.22 -7.22
C PRO A 178 25.74 24.76 -5.99
N ILE A 179 26.55 23.90 -5.36
CA ILE A 179 27.57 24.38 -4.43
C ILE A 179 28.50 25.27 -5.24
N SER A 180 28.49 26.57 -4.93
CA SER A 180 29.36 27.55 -5.54
C SER A 180 30.81 27.21 -5.22
N THR A 181 31.57 26.78 -6.22
CA THR A 181 33.03 26.66 -6.14
C THR A 181 33.64 28.06 -6.06
N SER A 182 34.00 28.48 -4.85
CA SER A 182 35.01 29.50 -4.61
C SER A 182 36.40 28.88 -4.66
N GLN A 183 37.24 29.37 -5.57
CA GLN A 183 38.65 28.99 -5.72
C GLN A 183 39.48 29.28 -4.45
N SER A 184 40.29 28.33 -3.98
CA SER A 184 41.68 28.55 -3.54
C SER A 184 42.42 27.26 -3.14
N SER A 185 43.57 27.07 -3.79
CA SER A 185 44.84 26.41 -3.40
C SER A 185 44.93 25.17 -2.48
N GLU A 186 45.56 24.13 -3.04
CA GLU A 186 46.61 23.21 -2.51
C GLU A 186 46.32 22.15 -1.41
N GLN A 187 46.18 20.89 -1.88
CA GLN A 187 46.47 19.55 -1.26
C GLN A 187 45.73 19.09 0.03
N PRO A 188 45.65 17.76 0.33
CA PRO A 188 45.96 16.54 -0.42
C PRO A 188 44.72 15.66 -0.73
N LYS A 189 44.91 14.58 -1.52
CA LYS A 189 43.85 13.62 -1.91
C LYS A 189 43.22 12.94 -0.69
N GLU A 190 42.07 13.42 -0.26
CA GLU A 190 41.14 12.62 0.54
C GLU A 190 40.39 11.67 -0.42
N ASP A 191 40.35 10.39 -0.07
CA ASP A 191 39.40 9.43 -0.62
C ASP A 191 38.01 10.02 -0.35
N HIS A 192 37.49 10.76 -1.33
CA HIS A 192 36.06 10.93 -1.44
C HIS A 192 35.54 9.52 -1.68
N ASP A 193 35.13 8.87 -0.59
CA ASP A 193 34.13 7.81 -0.60
C ASP A 193 33.07 8.27 -1.60
N GLN A 194 33.16 7.74 -2.82
CA GLN A 194 32.04 7.77 -3.73
C GLN A 194 31.00 6.96 -2.98
N TRP A 195 29.98 7.65 -2.46
CA TRP A 195 28.77 7.01 -2.02
C TRP A 195 28.23 6.33 -3.27
N ALA A 196 28.63 5.07 -3.46
CA ALA A 196 27.99 4.22 -4.43
C ALA A 196 26.53 4.25 -4.01
N ASP A 197 25.65 4.69 -4.92
CA ASP A 197 24.21 4.56 -4.79
C ASP A 197 23.91 3.05 -4.72
N ASP A 198 24.16 2.48 -3.55
CA ASP A 198 24.02 1.06 -3.29
C ASP A 198 22.54 0.79 -3.22
N ASP A 199 22.05 0.17 -4.29
CA ASP A 199 20.86 -0.68 -4.29
C ASP A 199 19.55 0.05 -3.91
N GLY A 200 18.90 0.63 -4.93
CA GLY A 200 17.73 1.52 -4.87
C GLY A 200 16.41 0.93 -4.34
N SER A 201 16.40 0.31 -3.16
CA SER A 201 15.19 -0.04 -2.43
C SER A 201 15.09 0.70 -1.09
N LEU A 202 13.86 1.02 -0.69
CA LEU A 202 13.58 1.75 0.56
C LEU A 202 13.82 0.94 1.84
N TYR A 203 14.13 -0.36 1.75
CA TYR A 203 14.39 -1.25 2.89
C TYR A 203 15.35 -2.38 2.52
N ASN A 204 15.86 -3.12 3.52
CA ASN A 204 16.80 -4.20 3.27
C ASN A 204 16.07 -5.48 2.82
N ARG A 205 15.85 -5.58 1.51
CA ARG A 205 15.19 -6.72 0.85
C ARG A 205 15.94 -8.04 1.10
N GLN A 206 17.27 -8.03 1.03
CA GLN A 206 18.08 -9.23 1.24
C GLN A 206 17.92 -9.79 2.66
N ALA A 207 17.94 -8.94 3.67
CA ALA A 207 17.76 -9.34 5.06
C ALA A 207 16.37 -9.92 5.31
N LEU A 208 15.32 -9.33 4.71
CA LEU A 208 13.96 -9.89 4.82
C LEU A 208 13.88 -11.31 4.21
N GLN A 209 14.43 -11.51 3.01
CA GLN A 209 14.49 -12.85 2.42
C GLN A 209 15.26 -13.82 3.30
N GLY A 210 16.38 -13.39 3.88
CA GLY A 210 17.16 -14.16 4.84
C GLY A 210 16.34 -14.57 6.08
N PHE A 211 15.60 -13.63 6.68
CA PHE A 211 14.69 -13.92 7.80
C PHE A 211 13.68 -15.01 7.44
N ILE A 212 13.03 -14.89 6.29
CA ILE A 212 11.99 -15.84 5.86
C ILE A 212 12.60 -17.23 5.62
N LEU A 213 13.70 -17.29 4.86
CA LEU A 213 14.34 -18.54 4.47
C LEU A 213 15.02 -19.25 5.65
N VAL A 214 15.56 -18.53 6.63
CA VAL A 214 16.33 -19.12 7.74
C VAL A 214 15.48 -19.26 9.01
N SER A 215 14.67 -18.27 9.36
CA SER A 215 13.97 -18.21 10.66
C SER A 215 12.52 -18.69 10.58
N SER A 216 11.82 -18.38 9.48
CA SER A 216 10.37 -18.65 9.35
C SER A 216 10.03 -20.03 8.80
N GLN A 217 10.97 -20.78 8.20
CA GLN A 217 10.67 -22.13 7.71
C GLN A 217 10.64 -23.17 8.83
N THR A 218 9.85 -24.23 8.64
CA THR A 218 9.88 -25.41 9.51
C THR A 218 10.23 -26.67 8.71
N SER A 219 10.88 -27.63 9.36
CA SER A 219 11.29 -28.89 8.73
C SER A 219 10.11 -29.78 8.34
N ALA A 220 8.95 -29.62 8.98
CA ALA A 220 7.72 -30.35 8.67
C ALA A 220 6.89 -29.71 7.54
N GLY A 221 7.35 -28.59 6.97
CA GLY A 221 6.63 -27.81 5.98
C GLY A 221 5.82 -26.65 6.57
N GLY A 222 5.55 -25.65 5.74
CA GLY A 222 4.91 -24.40 6.16
C GLY A 222 5.86 -23.40 6.83
N LEU A 223 5.40 -22.15 6.92
CA LEU A 223 6.12 -21.05 7.57
C LEU A 223 5.38 -20.58 8.83
N ARG A 224 6.12 -19.92 9.71
CA ARG A 224 5.68 -19.51 11.05
C ARG A 224 5.95 -18.03 11.33
N ASP A 225 5.49 -17.58 12.50
CA ASP A 225 5.85 -16.30 13.11
C ASP A 225 7.38 -16.18 13.28
N LYS A 226 7.97 -16.98 14.17
CA LYS A 226 9.40 -16.94 14.54
C LYS A 226 9.86 -18.30 15.08
N PRO A 227 11.18 -18.55 15.23
CA PRO A 227 11.68 -19.75 15.88
C PRO A 227 11.01 -20.03 17.24
N GLY A 228 10.64 -21.30 17.47
CA GLY A 228 9.89 -21.73 18.65
C GLY A 228 8.37 -21.64 18.52
N LYS A 229 7.83 -21.14 17.39
CA LYS A 229 6.38 -21.17 17.09
C LYS A 229 6.05 -22.27 16.06
N PRO A 230 4.83 -22.85 16.11
CA PRO A 230 4.36 -23.75 15.06
C PRO A 230 4.12 -23.00 13.75
N ALA A 231 4.20 -23.70 12.63
CA ALA A 231 3.72 -23.18 11.35
C ALA A 231 2.19 -23.23 11.27
N ASP A 232 1.62 -22.33 10.48
CA ASP A 232 0.18 -22.29 10.18
C ASP A 232 -0.07 -21.68 8.79
N GLY A 233 -1.30 -21.78 8.30
CA GLY A 233 -1.67 -21.29 6.96
C GLY A 233 -1.56 -19.77 6.81
N TYR A 234 -1.81 -19.01 7.89
CA TYR A 234 -1.72 -17.56 7.90
C TYR A 234 -0.26 -17.09 7.74
N HIS A 235 0.64 -17.61 8.56
CA HIS A 235 2.06 -17.26 8.47
C HIS A 235 2.70 -17.83 7.20
N THR A 236 2.25 -18.99 6.73
CA THR A 236 2.70 -19.53 5.44
C THR A 236 2.38 -18.57 4.30
N LEU A 237 1.14 -18.08 4.22
CA LEU A 237 0.73 -17.09 3.22
C LEU A 237 1.58 -15.81 3.34
N TYR A 238 1.56 -15.14 4.49
CA TYR A 238 2.13 -13.79 4.58
C TYR A 238 3.66 -13.76 4.60
N ASN A 239 4.34 -14.85 4.98
CA ASN A 239 5.77 -14.95 4.72
C ASN A 239 6.04 -15.10 3.22
N LEU A 240 5.26 -15.90 2.47
CA LEU A 240 5.46 -16.07 1.02
C LEU A 240 5.10 -14.81 0.23
N SER A 241 4.04 -14.09 0.60
CA SER A 241 3.70 -12.79 0.03
C SER A 241 4.79 -11.76 0.30
N GLY A 242 5.34 -11.74 1.52
CA GLY A 242 6.49 -10.90 1.87
C GLY A 242 7.78 -11.29 1.12
N LEU A 243 8.02 -12.59 0.93
CA LEU A 243 9.14 -13.10 0.14
C LEU A 243 9.02 -12.65 -1.32
N SER A 244 7.82 -12.72 -1.89
CA SER A 244 7.50 -12.21 -3.22
C SER A 244 7.80 -10.71 -3.32
N SER A 245 7.24 -9.89 -2.42
CA SER A 245 7.51 -8.45 -2.38
C SER A 245 9.01 -8.13 -2.26
N ALA A 246 9.76 -8.93 -1.50
CA ALA A 246 11.21 -8.75 -1.36
C ALA A 246 12.01 -9.23 -2.57
N GLN A 247 11.47 -10.12 -3.40
CA GLN A 247 12.13 -10.68 -4.58
C GLN A 247 11.90 -9.85 -5.85
N HIS A 248 10.72 -9.28 -6.00
CA HIS A 248 10.28 -8.59 -7.21
C HIS A 248 10.22 -7.07 -6.99
N HIS A 249 10.63 -6.30 -8.00
CA HIS A 249 10.31 -4.88 -8.06
C HIS A 249 9.01 -4.73 -8.84
N VAL A 250 7.94 -4.29 -8.16
CA VAL A 250 6.61 -4.12 -8.76
C VAL A 250 6.21 -2.66 -8.62
N HIS A 251 5.98 -1.99 -9.74
CA HIS A 251 5.68 -0.55 -9.80
C HIS A 251 4.62 -0.26 -10.86
N ARG A 252 4.17 1.01 -10.98
CA ARG A 252 3.23 1.44 -12.02
C ARG A 252 3.91 2.33 -13.07
N PRO A 253 4.47 1.77 -14.17
CA PRO A 253 5.06 2.58 -15.22
C PRO A 253 4.02 3.49 -15.88
N ALA A 254 4.37 4.77 -16.08
CA ALA A 254 3.48 5.74 -16.76
C ALA A 254 3.10 5.30 -18.18
N SER A 255 4.02 4.64 -18.90
CA SER A 255 3.75 4.08 -20.23
C SER A 255 2.64 3.03 -20.21
N ARG A 256 2.60 2.19 -19.18
CA ARG A 256 1.57 1.16 -19.01
C ARG A 256 0.22 1.77 -18.64
N GLN A 257 0.21 2.81 -17.81
CA GLN A 257 -1.02 3.56 -17.51
C GLN A 257 -1.62 4.15 -18.79
N GLN A 258 -0.80 4.86 -19.59
CA GLN A 258 -1.21 5.45 -20.87
C GLN A 258 -1.73 4.39 -21.86
N GLU A 259 -1.05 3.24 -21.95
CA GLU A 259 -1.48 2.12 -22.79
C GLU A 259 -2.87 1.60 -22.39
N LEU A 260 -3.11 1.39 -21.08
CA LEU A 260 -4.39 0.93 -20.56
C LEU A 260 -5.50 1.96 -20.80
N GLU A 261 -5.21 3.25 -20.63
CA GLU A 261 -6.17 4.33 -20.89
C GLU A 261 -6.59 4.42 -22.36
N GLN A 262 -5.66 4.17 -23.28
CA GLN A 262 -5.89 4.17 -24.72
C GLN A 262 -6.66 2.91 -25.17
N LYS A 263 -6.41 1.78 -24.51
CA LYS A 263 -7.08 0.50 -24.80
C LYS A 263 -8.43 0.32 -24.11
N TRP A 264 -8.79 1.20 -23.18
CA TRP A 264 -10.06 1.14 -22.48
C TRP A 264 -11.23 1.17 -23.46
N VAL A 265 -12.14 0.19 -23.33
CA VAL A 265 -13.38 0.14 -24.08
C VAL A 265 -14.54 0.19 -23.10
N ALA A 266 -15.31 1.27 -23.14
CA ALA A 266 -16.54 1.37 -22.35
C ALA A 266 -17.50 0.23 -22.75
N PRO A 267 -18.00 -0.57 -21.80
CA PRO A 267 -18.96 -1.61 -22.11
C PRO A 267 -20.28 -1.01 -22.62
N PRO A 268 -21.04 -1.75 -23.43
CA PRO A 268 -22.34 -1.29 -23.91
C PRO A 268 -23.25 -0.93 -22.73
N SER A 269 -23.91 0.23 -22.79
CA SER A 269 -24.93 0.59 -21.79
C SER A 269 -26.01 -0.49 -21.77
N GLN A 270 -26.28 -1.10 -20.62
CA GLN A 270 -27.29 -2.15 -20.49
C GLN A 270 -28.74 -1.62 -20.54
N GLY A 271 -28.99 -0.52 -21.25
CA GLY A 271 -30.34 0.02 -21.46
C GLY A 271 -31.09 0.45 -20.20
N LEU A 272 -30.38 0.65 -19.08
CA LEU A 272 -30.95 1.28 -17.89
C LEU A 272 -30.88 2.79 -18.08
N GLU A 273 -32.04 3.44 -18.24
CA GLU A 273 -32.15 4.90 -18.29
C GLU A 273 -31.67 5.49 -16.95
N VAL A 274 -30.38 5.84 -16.87
CA VAL A 274 -29.84 6.67 -15.78
C VAL A 274 -29.58 8.05 -16.36
N GLU A 275 -29.78 9.11 -15.57
CA GLU A 275 -29.51 10.48 -16.00
C GLU A 275 -28.10 10.59 -16.61
N SER A 276 -28.00 11.06 -17.87
CA SER A 276 -26.76 11.06 -18.67
C SER A 276 -25.51 11.62 -17.99
N SER A 277 -25.65 12.52 -17.01
CA SER A 277 -24.52 13.04 -16.23
C SER A 277 -23.96 12.02 -15.23
N LYS A 278 -24.82 11.20 -14.60
CA LYS A 278 -24.43 10.15 -13.65
C LYS A 278 -23.82 8.94 -14.34
N GLU A 279 -24.26 8.65 -15.57
CA GLU A 279 -23.65 7.59 -16.39
C GLU A 279 -22.19 7.93 -16.73
N GLY A 280 -21.91 9.19 -17.09
CA GLY A 280 -20.55 9.65 -17.39
C GLY A 280 -19.60 9.63 -16.19
N GLU A 281 -20.07 10.06 -15.01
CA GLU A 281 -19.28 10.01 -13.77
C GLU A 281 -18.98 8.58 -13.33
N GLY A 282 -19.96 7.68 -13.44
CA GLY A 282 -19.78 6.27 -13.15
C GLY A 282 -18.75 5.62 -14.06
N GLU A 283 -18.83 5.83 -15.36
CA GLU A 283 -17.90 5.23 -16.32
C GLU A 283 -16.46 5.71 -16.14
N GLU A 284 -16.26 7.00 -15.86
CA GLU A 284 -14.92 7.55 -15.58
C GLU A 284 -14.32 6.95 -14.31
N LEU A 285 -15.13 6.77 -13.26
CA LEU A 285 -14.73 6.08 -12.03
C LEU A 285 -14.29 4.63 -12.32
N ARG A 286 -15.05 3.90 -13.15
CA ARG A 286 -14.72 2.52 -13.55
C ARG A 286 -13.38 2.46 -14.29
N LYS A 287 -13.21 3.31 -15.31
CA LYS A 287 -11.96 3.41 -16.08
C LYS A 287 -10.76 3.69 -15.17
N LYS A 288 -10.87 4.68 -14.29
CA LYS A 288 -9.79 5.07 -13.36
C LYS A 288 -9.42 3.95 -12.40
N ALA A 289 -10.41 3.26 -11.82
CA ALA A 289 -10.17 2.14 -10.91
C ALA A 289 -9.47 0.97 -11.62
N PHE A 290 -9.92 0.66 -12.86
CA PHE A 290 -9.30 -0.37 -13.69
C PHE A 290 -7.85 -0.03 -14.04
N VAL A 291 -7.60 1.15 -14.62
CA VAL A 291 -6.26 1.58 -15.05
C VAL A 291 -5.31 1.59 -13.86
N ALA A 292 -5.69 2.20 -12.74
CA ALA A 292 -4.85 2.30 -11.55
C ALA A 292 -4.42 0.93 -11.00
N SER A 293 -5.35 -0.02 -11.00
CA SER A 293 -5.10 -1.39 -10.53
C SER A 293 -4.28 -2.19 -11.54
N MET A 294 -4.54 -2.05 -12.83
CA MET A 294 -3.90 -2.85 -13.89
C MET A 294 -2.51 -2.33 -14.30
N ALA A 295 -2.18 -1.12 -13.87
CA ALA A 295 -0.91 -0.47 -14.12
C ALA A 295 0.27 -1.09 -13.36
N TRP A 296 0.03 -1.85 -12.28
CA TRP A 296 1.12 -2.54 -11.59
C TRP A 296 1.77 -3.59 -12.51
N ALA A 297 3.09 -3.57 -12.59
CA ALA A 297 3.89 -4.48 -13.40
C ALA A 297 5.19 -4.88 -12.68
N GLU A 298 5.59 -6.14 -12.86
CA GLU A 298 6.89 -6.65 -12.43
C GLU A 298 7.98 -6.16 -13.40
N ASP A 299 9.04 -5.58 -12.87
CA ASP A 299 10.30 -5.42 -13.58
C ASP A 299 11.11 -6.74 -13.46
N GLU A 300 10.97 -7.61 -14.46
CA GLU A 300 11.59 -8.94 -14.45
C GLU A 300 13.13 -8.87 -14.34
N GLY A 301 13.75 -7.79 -14.83
CA GLY A 301 15.20 -7.58 -14.80
C GLY A 301 15.73 -7.17 -13.42
N ALA A 302 14.88 -6.60 -12.56
CA ALA A 302 15.24 -6.10 -11.24
C ALA A 302 15.02 -7.13 -10.11
N SER A 303 14.69 -8.39 -10.44
CA SER A 303 14.46 -9.43 -9.46
C SER A 303 15.73 -9.81 -8.69
N LYS A 304 15.67 -9.82 -7.36
CA LYS A 304 16.77 -10.20 -6.46
C LYS A 304 16.37 -11.42 -5.65
N ILE A 305 16.96 -12.58 -5.94
CA ILE A 305 16.58 -13.87 -5.33
C ILE A 305 17.71 -14.42 -4.46
N VAL A 306 17.57 -14.31 -3.14
CA VAL A 306 18.55 -14.85 -2.18
C VAL A 306 18.57 -16.38 -2.26
N GLY A 307 19.76 -16.96 -2.39
CA GLY A 307 19.94 -18.41 -2.58
C GLY A 307 19.69 -18.90 -4.02
N GLY A 308 19.43 -18.00 -4.97
CA GLY A 308 19.31 -18.31 -6.39
C GLY A 308 17.91 -18.78 -6.84
N LYS A 309 17.82 -19.14 -8.12
CA LYS A 309 16.54 -19.43 -8.82
C LYS A 309 15.58 -20.41 -8.11
N PRO A 310 16.04 -21.47 -7.41
CA PRO A 310 15.13 -22.39 -6.72
C PRO A 310 14.24 -21.74 -5.64
N ASN A 311 14.65 -20.59 -5.11
CA ASN A 311 13.89 -19.86 -4.09
C ASN A 311 12.90 -18.85 -4.68
N ARG A 312 12.82 -18.70 -6.02
CA ARG A 312 11.92 -17.73 -6.66
C ARG A 312 10.47 -18.12 -6.45
N VAL A 313 9.66 -17.19 -5.95
CA VAL A 313 8.19 -17.28 -5.94
C VAL A 313 7.60 -16.40 -7.05
N ASN A 314 6.28 -16.42 -7.23
CA ASN A 314 5.61 -15.55 -8.20
C ASN A 314 5.43 -14.14 -7.62
N ALA A 315 5.51 -13.10 -8.46
CA ALA A 315 5.18 -11.73 -8.08
C ALA A 315 3.71 -11.60 -7.63
N THR A 316 3.51 -10.88 -6.53
CA THR A 316 2.20 -10.56 -5.95
C THR A 316 1.81 -9.11 -6.22
N HIS A 317 0.52 -8.86 -6.38
CA HIS A 317 -0.05 -7.53 -6.59
C HIS A 317 -0.03 -6.72 -5.29
N PRO A 318 0.62 -5.54 -5.25
CA PRO A 318 0.86 -4.81 -4.01
C PRO A 318 -0.38 -4.42 -3.20
N THR A 319 -1.53 -4.26 -3.85
CA THR A 319 -2.80 -3.90 -3.18
C THR A 319 -3.78 -5.06 -2.99
N PHE A 320 -3.59 -6.21 -3.66
CA PHE A 320 -4.58 -7.31 -3.63
C PHE A 320 -4.04 -8.58 -2.98
N ASP A 321 -2.72 -8.70 -2.83
CA ASP A 321 -2.02 -9.92 -2.41
C ASP A 321 -2.43 -11.19 -3.19
N LEU A 322 -2.60 -11.01 -4.50
CA LEU A 322 -2.84 -12.07 -5.47
C LEU A 322 -1.73 -12.04 -6.50
N THR A 323 -1.44 -13.17 -7.15
CA THR A 323 -0.48 -13.16 -8.27
C THR A 323 -0.88 -12.12 -9.33
N MET A 324 0.10 -11.46 -9.95
CA MET A 324 -0.14 -10.46 -10.99
C MET A 324 -1.08 -10.96 -12.11
N THR A 325 -0.94 -12.24 -12.49
CA THR A 325 -1.79 -12.88 -13.50
C THR A 325 -3.23 -13.08 -13.01
N ALA A 326 -3.44 -13.51 -11.76
CA ALA A 326 -4.78 -13.68 -11.21
C ALA A 326 -5.53 -12.34 -11.10
N SER A 327 -4.86 -11.30 -10.61
CA SER A 327 -5.42 -9.94 -10.57
C SER A 327 -5.84 -9.47 -11.95
N ARG A 328 -4.97 -9.63 -12.97
CA ARG A 328 -5.27 -9.25 -14.36
C ARG A 328 -6.49 -9.96 -14.92
N THR A 329 -6.56 -11.29 -14.76
CA THR A 329 -7.67 -12.09 -15.26
C THR A 329 -8.99 -11.68 -14.62
N PHE A 330 -9.00 -11.47 -13.30
CA PHE A 330 -10.20 -11.10 -12.57
C PHE A 330 -10.69 -9.70 -12.96
N MET A 331 -9.79 -8.71 -12.98
CA MET A 331 -10.11 -7.34 -13.36
C MET A 331 -10.64 -7.26 -14.80
N ASN A 332 -9.99 -7.92 -15.77
CA ASN A 332 -10.46 -7.93 -17.15
C ASN A 332 -11.88 -8.52 -17.27
N HIS A 333 -12.20 -9.56 -16.50
CA HIS A 333 -13.52 -10.17 -16.52
C HIS A 333 -14.63 -9.21 -16.03
N PHE A 334 -14.50 -8.65 -14.82
CA PHE A 334 -15.56 -7.81 -14.24
C PHE A 334 -15.68 -6.45 -14.91
N TYR A 335 -14.56 -5.88 -15.38
CA TYR A 335 -14.57 -4.63 -16.14
C TYR A 335 -14.87 -4.83 -17.63
N GLN A 336 -15.10 -6.07 -18.08
CA GLN A 336 -15.42 -6.43 -19.46
C GLN A 336 -14.36 -5.97 -20.48
N GLN A 337 -13.09 -5.99 -20.07
CA GLN A 337 -11.95 -5.63 -20.91
C GLN A 337 -11.33 -6.89 -21.53
N LYS A 338 -10.77 -6.76 -22.74
CA LYS A 338 -10.07 -7.87 -23.40
C LYS A 338 -8.67 -8.05 -22.82
N CYS A 339 -8.26 -9.31 -22.68
CA CYS A 339 -6.87 -9.68 -22.36
C CYS A 339 -5.92 -9.36 -23.51
#